data_AF-A0A7V9IGK2-F1
#
_entry.id   AF-A0A7V9IGK2-F1
#
_cell.length_a   1.000
_cell.length_b   1.000
_cell.length_c   1.000
_cell.angle_alpha   90.00
_cell.angle_beta   90.00
_cell.angle_gamma   90.00
#
_symmetry.space_group_name_H-M   'P 1'
#
loop_
_entity.id
_entity.type
_entity.pdbx_description
1 polymer ?
#
loop_
_entity_poly.entity_id
_entity_poly.type
_entity_poly.pdbx_seq_one_letter_code
_entity_poly.pdbx_strand_id
1 'polypeptide(L)'
;TLTGQLGDVMKESARIALTYVRAHAEELGIDEASFEEREFHVHVPAGAIPKDGPSAGITMATALASLLSGRPVRHTVGMTGEVTLQGRVLPIGGLKQKVLAAHAAGLTDVILPERNRQDLDDVPEHVRGEMTFHPVMSLDEVLELALEPAAHLHAV
;
A
#
# COMPACT_ATOMS: atom_id res chain seq x y z
N THR A 1 -1.82 12.39 13.15
CA THR A 1 -0.37 12.54 13.39
C THR A 1 0.46 11.66 12.47
N LEU A 2 1.61 12.13 11.98
CA LEU A 2 2.55 11.36 11.14
C LEU A 2 3.90 11.27 11.86
N THR A 3 4.44 10.06 12.06
CA THR A 3 5.68 9.84 12.83
C THR A 3 6.59 8.80 12.19
N GLY A 4 7.86 8.76 12.59
CA GLY A 4 8.85 7.82 12.05
C GLY A 4 9.91 8.42 11.12
N GLN A 5 10.25 9.71 11.33
CA GLN A 5 11.22 10.47 10.51
C GLN A 5 10.80 10.56 9.03
N LEU A 6 9.53 10.89 8.80
CA LEU A 6 9.00 11.06 7.46
C LEU A 6 9.43 12.42 6.88
N GLY A 7 9.97 12.41 5.67
CA GLY A 7 10.17 13.61 4.86
C GLY A 7 8.85 14.14 4.31
N ASP A 8 8.90 15.29 3.64
CA ASP A 8 7.69 16.01 3.24
C ASP A 8 6.92 15.33 2.11
N VAL A 9 7.63 14.66 1.19
CA VAL A 9 7.00 13.89 0.09
C VAL A 9 6.23 12.69 0.66
N MET A 10 6.81 11.99 1.64
CA MET A 10 6.13 10.87 2.27
C MET A 10 4.94 11.34 3.13
N LYS A 11 5.02 12.50 3.80
CA LYS A 11 3.88 13.10 4.50
C LYS A 11 2.75 13.48 3.55
N GLU A 12 3.07 14.03 2.39
CA GLU A 12 2.08 14.35 1.36
C GLU A 12 1.40 13.08 0.84
N SER A 13 2.16 12.02 0.59
CA SER A 13 1.63 10.72 0.17
C SER A 13 0.65 10.14 1.20
N ALA A 14 0.92 10.30 2.50
CA ALA A 14 0.00 9.89 3.57
C ALA A 14 -1.32 10.67 3.54
N ARG A 15 -1.28 11.98 3.22
CA ARG A 15 -2.48 12.82 3.09
C ARG A 15 -3.29 12.44 1.85
N ILE A 16 -2.64 12.19 0.72
CA ILE A 16 -3.30 11.74 -0.51
C ILE A 16 -4.02 10.40 -0.26
N ALA A 17 -3.33 9.45 0.39
CA ALA A 17 -3.91 8.17 0.77
C ALA A 17 -5.18 8.32 1.62
N LEU A 18 -5.14 9.16 2.66
CA LEU A 18 -6.32 9.40 3.50
C LEU A 18 -7.46 10.08 2.73
N THR A 19 -7.14 11.06 1.87
CA THR A 19 -8.14 11.72 1.03
C THR A 19 -8.80 10.74 0.07
N TYR A 20 -8.04 9.83 -0.55
CA TYR A 20 -8.60 8.79 -1.41
C TYR A 20 -9.55 7.87 -0.64
N VAL A 21 -9.10 7.32 0.49
CA VAL A 21 -9.90 6.38 1.30
C VAL A 21 -11.20 7.04 1.79
N ARG A 22 -11.15 8.32 2.16
CA ARG A 22 -12.35 9.08 2.51
C ARG A 22 -13.28 9.29 1.31
N ALA A 23 -12.75 9.60 0.13
CA ALA A 23 -13.55 9.84 -1.07
C ALA A 23 -14.24 8.57 -1.61
N HIS A 24 -13.71 7.39 -1.30
CA HIS A 24 -14.23 6.08 -1.75
C HIS A 24 -14.77 5.25 -0.57
N ALA A 25 -15.18 5.90 0.53
CA ALA A 25 -15.62 5.22 1.75
C ALA A 25 -16.78 4.25 1.49
N GLU A 26 -17.79 4.68 0.72
CA GLU A 26 -18.96 3.88 0.36
C GLU A 26 -18.58 2.59 -0.37
N GLU A 27 -17.72 2.70 -1.39
CA GLU A 27 -17.23 1.56 -2.19
C GLU A 27 -16.42 0.57 -1.36
N LEU A 28 -15.72 1.08 -0.33
CA LEU A 28 -14.92 0.28 0.60
C LEU A 28 -15.73 -0.30 1.77
N GLY A 29 -17.04 0.01 1.86
CA GLY A 29 -17.90 -0.40 2.97
C GLY A 29 -17.55 0.27 4.31
N ILE A 30 -16.99 1.49 4.26
CA ILE A 30 -16.59 2.28 5.42
C ILE A 30 -17.70 3.27 5.74
N ASP A 31 -18.22 3.23 6.97
CA ASP A 31 -19.19 4.21 7.46
C ASP A 31 -18.55 5.60 7.54
N GLU A 32 -19.22 6.65 7.03
CA GLU A 32 -18.77 8.04 7.11
C GLU A 32 -18.48 8.48 8.55
N ALA A 33 -19.24 7.97 9.52
CA ALA A 33 -19.02 8.22 10.95
C ALA A 33 -17.66 7.70 11.46
N SER A 34 -17.01 6.80 10.72
CA SER A 34 -15.66 6.33 11.02
C SER A 34 -14.59 7.42 10.84
N PHE A 35 -14.92 8.51 10.16
CA PHE A 35 -14.03 9.65 9.95
C PHE A 35 -14.36 10.85 10.84
N GLU A 36 -15.54 10.87 11.46
CA GLU A 36 -15.97 11.93 12.36
C GLU A 36 -15.29 11.78 13.73
N GLU A 37 -14.78 12.87 14.29
CA GLU A 37 -14.16 12.93 15.62
C GLU A 37 -12.95 11.98 15.86
N ARG A 38 -12.34 11.45 14.79
CA ARG A 38 -11.15 10.58 14.88
C ARG A 38 -9.90 11.25 14.33
N GLU A 39 -8.81 11.08 15.07
CA GLU A 39 -7.48 11.39 14.58
C GLU A 39 -6.77 10.13 14.10
N PHE A 40 -6.22 10.18 12.89
CA PHE A 40 -5.41 9.08 12.33
C PHE A 40 -3.95 9.28 12.66
N HIS A 41 -3.31 8.26 13.23
CA HIS A 41 -1.86 8.23 13.47
C HIS A 41 -1.19 7.21 12.56
N VAL A 42 -0.39 7.69 11.61
CA VAL A 42 0.48 6.84 10.78
C VAL A 42 1.91 6.87 11.34
N HIS A 43 2.45 5.68 11.63
CA HIS A 43 3.81 5.50 12.12
C HIS A 43 4.58 4.57 11.19
N VAL A 44 5.76 4.98 10.75
CA VAL A 44 6.66 4.13 9.94
C VAL A 44 7.97 3.89 10.70
N PRO A 45 8.18 2.69 11.28
CA PRO A 45 9.40 2.37 12.02
C PRO A 45 10.59 2.12 11.07
N ALA A 46 11.85 2.20 11.52
CA ALA A 46 12.34 2.64 12.82
C ALA A 46 12.48 4.17 12.89
N GLY A 47 12.19 4.78 14.06
CA GLY A 47 12.07 6.23 14.22
C GLY A 47 13.37 7.05 14.15
N ALA A 48 14.52 6.44 13.87
CA ALA A 48 15.79 7.14 13.70
C ALA A 48 16.26 7.18 12.23
N ILE A 49 15.63 6.39 11.35
CA ILE A 49 16.03 6.27 9.94
C ILE A 49 15.11 7.16 9.12
N PRO A 50 15.63 8.21 8.44
CA PRO A 50 14.83 9.05 7.56
C PRO A 50 14.16 8.23 6.46
N LYS A 51 12.88 8.51 6.22
CA LYS A 51 12.08 7.89 5.16
C LYS A 51 11.43 8.97 4.35
N ASP A 52 11.73 8.99 3.06
CA ASP A 52 11.14 9.97 2.16
C ASP A 52 10.90 9.37 0.77
N GLY A 53 10.08 10.06 -0.01
CA GLY A 53 9.66 9.66 -1.34
C GLY A 53 8.25 9.09 -1.40
N PRO A 54 7.65 9.04 -2.60
CA PRO A 54 6.22 8.81 -2.76
C PRO A 54 5.82 7.33 -2.82
N SER A 55 6.81 6.41 -2.89
CA SER A 55 6.57 5.02 -3.27
C SER A 55 5.81 4.16 -2.25
N ALA A 56 5.47 4.70 -1.08
CA ALA A 56 4.64 4.03 -0.08
C ALA A 56 3.18 4.52 -0.09
N GLY A 57 2.78 5.32 -1.09
CA GLY A 57 1.44 5.88 -1.19
C GLY A 57 0.35 4.81 -1.17
N ILE A 58 0.47 3.79 -2.00
CA ILE A 58 -0.50 2.68 -2.05
C ILE A 58 -0.50 1.85 -0.75
N THR A 59 0.66 1.74 -0.08
CA THR A 59 0.79 1.05 1.21
C THR A 59 0.04 1.78 2.31
N MET A 60 0.17 3.10 2.37
CA MET A 60 -0.52 3.92 3.36
C MET A 60 -2.03 3.92 3.12
N ALA A 61 -2.48 3.97 1.86
CA ALA A 61 -3.89 3.85 1.53
C ALA A 61 -4.45 2.48 1.94
N THR A 62 -3.72 1.40 1.66
CA THR A 62 -4.11 0.04 2.06
C THR A 62 -4.19 -0.10 3.58
N ALA A 63 -3.23 0.45 4.33
CA ALA A 63 -3.24 0.42 5.79
C ALA A 63 -4.44 1.18 6.38
N LEU A 64 -4.78 2.35 5.82
CA LEU A 64 -5.93 3.14 6.25
C LEU A 64 -7.25 2.46 5.88
N ALA A 65 -7.37 1.92 4.66
CA ALA A 65 -8.53 1.17 4.22
C ALA A 65 -8.74 -0.09 5.09
N SER A 66 -7.66 -0.81 5.43
CA SER A 66 -7.71 -1.96 6.33
C SER A 66 -8.23 -1.57 7.72
N LEU A 67 -7.67 -0.51 8.32
CA LEU A 67 -8.07 -0.01 9.62
C LEU A 67 -9.57 0.34 9.66
N LEU A 68 -10.06 0.99 8.61
CA LEU A 68 -11.42 1.55 8.57
C LEU A 68 -12.48 0.54 8.15
N SER A 69 -12.15 -0.39 7.26
CA SER A 69 -13.07 -1.45 6.81
C SER A 69 -13.04 -2.69 7.70
N GLY A 70 -12.09 -2.78 8.63
CA GLY A 70 -11.89 -3.98 9.46
C GLY A 70 -11.38 -5.20 8.70
N ARG A 71 -10.92 -5.02 7.45
CA ARG A 71 -10.38 -6.09 6.59
C ARG A 71 -8.88 -6.21 6.79
N PRO A 72 -8.34 -7.33 7.31
CA PRO A 72 -6.91 -7.51 7.47
C PRO A 72 -6.14 -7.43 6.15
N VAL A 73 -4.90 -6.91 6.20
CA VAL A 73 -3.96 -7.01 5.07
C VAL A 73 -3.33 -8.41 5.05
N ARG A 74 -3.22 -9.02 3.87
CA ARG A 74 -2.51 -10.28 3.66
C ARG A 74 -1.03 -10.15 4.06
N HIS A 75 -0.59 -11.00 4.98
CA HIS A 75 0.75 -10.93 5.57
C HIS A 75 1.89 -11.31 4.60
N THR A 76 1.58 -11.95 3.48
CA THR A 76 2.56 -12.38 2.47
C THR A 76 2.78 -11.36 1.35
N VAL A 77 2.01 -10.26 1.35
CA VAL A 77 2.01 -9.26 0.28
C VAL A 77 2.93 -8.08 0.63
N GLY A 78 3.90 -7.82 -0.24
CA GLY A 78 4.63 -6.56 -0.32
C GLY A 78 4.02 -5.66 -1.39
N MET A 79 4.15 -4.34 -1.25
CA MET A 79 3.68 -3.42 -2.27
C MET A 79 4.52 -2.14 -2.37
N THR A 80 4.64 -1.60 -3.57
CA THR A 80 5.28 -0.30 -3.83
C THR A 80 4.50 0.44 -4.92
N GLY A 81 4.38 1.75 -4.79
CA GLY A 81 3.69 2.58 -5.77
C GLY A 81 3.39 3.96 -5.21
N GLU A 82 3.56 4.97 -6.05
CA GLU A 82 3.02 6.29 -5.77
C GLU A 82 1.52 6.30 -6.08
N VAL A 83 0.73 7.03 -5.29
CA VAL A 83 -0.72 7.13 -5.44
C VAL A 83 -1.12 8.56 -5.75
N THR A 84 -2.08 8.75 -6.66
CA THR A 84 -2.69 10.06 -6.92
C THR A 84 -4.04 10.19 -6.23
N LEU A 85 -4.57 11.41 -6.15
CA LEU A 85 -5.92 11.66 -5.61
C LEU A 85 -7.03 10.93 -6.41
N GLN A 86 -6.79 10.63 -7.69
CA GLN A 86 -7.70 9.87 -8.54
C GLN A 86 -7.47 8.35 -8.45
N GLY A 87 -6.68 7.87 -7.49
CA GLY A 87 -6.41 6.44 -7.32
C GLY A 87 -5.49 5.81 -8.35
N ARG A 88 -4.78 6.58 -9.17
CA ARG A 88 -3.81 6.02 -10.11
C ARG A 88 -2.55 5.58 -9.38
N VAL A 89 -1.98 4.46 -9.81
CA VAL A 89 -0.70 3.95 -9.33
C VAL A 89 0.40 4.37 -10.31
N LEU A 90 1.34 5.18 -9.81
CA LEU A 90 2.42 5.76 -10.59
C LEU A 90 3.74 5.01 -10.39
N PRO A 91 4.63 5.02 -11.42
CA PRO A 91 5.88 4.29 -11.38
C PRO A 91 6.81 4.81 -10.30
N ILE A 92 7.67 3.91 -9.82
CA ILE A 92 8.65 4.19 -8.77
C ILE A 92 10.06 3.90 -9.25
N GLY A 93 11.05 4.43 -8.52
CA GLY A 93 12.45 4.06 -8.70
C GLY A 93 12.86 2.85 -7.85
N GLY A 94 13.90 2.14 -8.30
CA GLY A 94 14.57 1.09 -7.54
C GLY A 94 13.74 -0.18 -7.34
N LEU A 95 12.98 -0.61 -8.35
CA LEU A 95 12.13 -1.80 -8.25
C LEU A 95 12.97 -3.04 -7.86
N LYS A 96 14.10 -3.26 -8.52
CA LYS A 96 15.00 -4.39 -8.24
C LYS A 96 15.34 -4.52 -6.77
N GLN A 97 15.81 -3.43 -6.14
CA GLN A 97 16.22 -3.43 -4.74
C GLN A 97 15.02 -3.72 -3.81
N LYS A 98 13.84 -3.20 -4.15
CA LYS A 98 12.61 -3.41 -3.39
C LYS A 98 12.13 -4.86 -3.47
N VAL A 99 12.17 -5.47 -4.65
CA VAL A 99 11.81 -6.87 -4.85
C VAL A 99 12.78 -7.79 -4.10
N LEU A 100 14.09 -7.53 -4.18
CA LEU A 100 15.08 -8.29 -3.41
C LEU A 100 14.88 -8.17 -1.90
N ALA A 101 14.50 -6.98 -1.40
CA ALA A 101 14.18 -6.78 0.01
C ALA A 101 12.90 -7.51 0.42
N ALA A 102 11.87 -7.51 -0.44
CA ALA A 102 10.63 -8.26 -0.21
C ALA A 102 10.87 -9.76 -0.15
N HIS A 103 11.65 -10.29 -1.10
CA HIS A 103 12.09 -11.69 -1.12
C HIS A 103 12.86 -12.08 0.15
N ALA A 104 13.84 -11.26 0.54
CA ALA A 104 14.62 -11.49 1.76
C ALA A 104 13.77 -11.43 3.04
N ALA A 105 12.65 -10.71 3.03
CA ALA A 105 11.68 -10.67 4.12
C ALA A 105 10.68 -11.84 4.10
N GLY A 106 10.77 -12.76 3.13
CA GLY A 106 9.91 -13.93 3.00
C GLY A 106 8.53 -13.64 2.40
N LEU A 107 8.37 -12.49 1.73
CA LEU A 107 7.11 -12.17 1.03
C LEU A 107 7.02 -12.99 -0.26
N THR A 108 5.83 -13.49 -0.56
CA THR A 108 5.57 -14.32 -1.76
C THR A 108 4.92 -13.52 -2.88
N ASP A 109 4.34 -12.37 -2.57
CA ASP A 109 3.56 -11.57 -3.50
C ASP A 109 4.05 -10.13 -3.49
N VAL A 110 4.21 -9.52 -4.66
CA VAL A 110 4.60 -8.10 -4.81
C VAL A 110 3.64 -7.38 -5.72
N ILE A 111 2.94 -6.39 -5.17
CA ILE A 111 2.14 -5.43 -5.94
C ILE A 111 3.03 -4.27 -6.38
N LEU A 112 3.04 -3.97 -7.67
CA LEU A 112 3.87 -2.90 -8.24
C LEU A 112 3.14 -2.14 -9.36
N PRO A 113 3.58 -0.94 -9.74
CA PRO A 113 2.94 -0.20 -10.82
C PRO A 113 3.10 -0.92 -12.17
N GLU A 114 2.06 -0.99 -12.99
CA GLU A 114 2.09 -1.60 -14.33
C GLU A 114 3.25 -1.05 -15.18
N ARG A 115 3.54 0.25 -15.04
CA ARG A 115 4.63 0.92 -15.75
C ARG A 115 6.03 0.46 -15.33
N ASN A 116 6.18 -0.20 -14.18
CA ASN A 116 7.44 -0.81 -13.74
C ASN A 116 7.56 -2.29 -14.16
N ARG A 117 6.59 -2.86 -14.92
CA ARG A 117 6.63 -4.27 -15.34
C ARG A 117 7.93 -4.64 -16.05
N GLN A 118 8.46 -3.75 -16.91
CA GLN A 118 9.70 -3.98 -17.64
C GLN A 118 10.94 -4.01 -16.72
N ASP A 119 10.91 -3.29 -15.59
CA ASP A 119 12.02 -3.27 -14.63
C ASP A 119 12.19 -4.61 -13.89
N LEU A 120 11.21 -5.52 -14.00
CA LEU A 120 11.35 -6.89 -13.51
C LEU A 120 12.43 -7.66 -14.26
N ASP A 121 12.81 -7.27 -15.48
CA ASP A 121 13.89 -7.93 -16.21
C ASP A 121 15.26 -7.76 -15.53
N ASP A 122 15.41 -6.75 -14.66
CA ASP A 122 16.60 -6.54 -13.85
C ASP A 122 16.65 -7.42 -12.59
N VAL A 123 15.53 -8.08 -12.25
CA VAL A 123 15.41 -8.97 -11.09
C VAL A 123 15.96 -10.36 -11.43
N PRO A 124 16.83 -10.95 -10.60
CA PRO A 124 17.36 -12.30 -10.83
C PRO A 124 16.25 -13.33 -11.06
N GLU A 125 16.46 -14.23 -12.03
CA GLU A 125 15.46 -15.23 -12.43
C GLU A 125 15.00 -16.13 -11.27
N HIS A 126 15.90 -16.54 -10.38
CA HIS A 126 15.54 -17.34 -9.21
C HIS A 126 14.55 -16.60 -8.28
N VAL A 127 14.75 -15.30 -8.04
CA VAL A 127 13.82 -14.48 -7.26
C VAL A 127 12.49 -14.32 -7.99
N ARG A 128 12.54 -14.11 -9.31
CA ARG A 128 11.31 -14.01 -10.12
C ARG A 128 10.49 -15.31 -10.11
N GLY A 129 11.15 -16.46 -10.05
CA GLY A 129 10.49 -17.76 -10.00
C GLY A 129 9.89 -18.12 -8.64
N GLU A 130 10.32 -17.46 -7.57
CA GLU A 130 9.87 -17.73 -6.19
C GLU A 130 8.79 -16.75 -5.71
N MET A 131 8.47 -15.70 -6.49
CA MET A 131 7.50 -14.66 -6.13
C MET A 131 6.44 -14.48 -7.22
N THR A 132 5.24 -14.08 -6.80
CA THR A 132 4.17 -13.65 -7.69
C THR A 132 4.16 -12.13 -7.79
N PHE A 133 4.18 -11.60 -9.01
CA PHE A 133 4.13 -10.17 -9.26
C PHE A 133 2.75 -9.76 -9.75
N HIS A 134 2.22 -8.68 -9.16
CA HIS A 134 0.93 -8.10 -9.48
C HIS A 134 1.11 -6.67 -9.98
N PRO A 135 1.32 -6.47 -11.30
CA PRO A 135 1.37 -5.15 -11.89
C PRO A 135 -0.04 -4.54 -11.95
N VAL A 136 -0.19 -3.33 -11.41
CA VAL A 136 -1.50 -2.67 -11.24
C VAL A 136 -1.50 -1.24 -11.77
N MET A 137 -2.68 -0.73 -12.14
CA MET A 137 -2.84 0.65 -12.60
C MET A 137 -3.59 1.55 -11.61
N SER A 138 -4.39 0.94 -10.73
CA SER A 138 -5.29 1.64 -9.82
C SER A 138 -5.18 1.13 -8.39
N LEU A 139 -5.61 1.96 -7.44
CA LEU A 139 -5.61 1.61 -6.03
C LEU A 139 -6.68 0.56 -5.70
N ASP A 140 -7.77 0.49 -6.47
CA ASP A 140 -8.80 -0.54 -6.28
C ASP A 140 -8.23 -1.95 -6.52
N GLU A 141 -7.44 -2.13 -7.58
CA GLU A 141 -6.70 -3.38 -7.82
C GLU A 141 -5.76 -3.71 -6.65
N VAL A 142 -5.06 -2.71 -6.09
CA VAL A 142 -4.20 -2.90 -4.92
C VAL A 142 -5.01 -3.42 -3.73
N LEU A 143 -6.15 -2.79 -3.43
CA LEU A 143 -6.97 -3.13 -2.27
C LEU A 143 -7.64 -4.49 -2.42
N GLU A 144 -8.05 -4.87 -3.62
CA GLU A 144 -8.58 -6.21 -3.91
C GLU A 144 -7.53 -7.31 -3.70
N LEU A 145 -6.30 -7.06 -4.13
CA LEU A 145 -5.18 -8.01 -4.00
C LEU A 145 -4.65 -8.10 -2.55
N ALA A 146 -4.62 -6.96 -1.85
CA ALA A 146 -3.94 -6.85 -0.56
C ALA A 146 -4.83 -7.15 0.65
N LEU A 147 -6.12 -6.85 0.59
CA LEU A 147 -7.03 -7.03 1.72
C LEU A 147 -7.71 -8.40 1.68
N GLU A 148 -7.93 -8.97 2.85
CA GLU A 148 -8.82 -10.13 2.98
C GLU A 148 -10.26 -9.76 2.55
N PRO A 149 -11.05 -10.74 2.09
CA PRO A 149 -12.47 -10.53 1.82
C PRO A 149 -13.17 -9.95 3.06
N ALA A 150 -14.20 -9.13 2.83
CA ALA A 150 -15.05 -8.69 3.93
C ALA A 150 -15.58 -9.93 4.66
N ALA A 151 -15.29 -10.04 5.96
CA ALA A 151 -15.82 -11.13 6.75
C ALA A 151 -17.34 -11.05 6.66
N HIS A 152 -17.98 -12.09 6.12
CA HIS A 152 -19.39 -12.30 6.40
C HIS A 152 -19.49 -12.45 7.91
N LEU A 153 -19.99 -11.42 8.60
CA LEU A 153 -20.40 -11.52 9.99
C LEU A 153 -21.39 -12.68 10.04
N HIS A 154 -20.92 -13.86 10.45
CA HIS A 154 -21.80 -14.88 10.98
C HIS A 154 -22.45 -14.24 12.19
N ALA A 155 -23.68 -13.77 12.00
CA ALA A 155 -24.56 -13.41 13.09
C ALA A 155 -24.62 -14.63 14.02
N VAL A 156 -24.06 -14.47 15.22
CA VAL A 156 -24.27 -15.40 16.35
C VAL A 156 -25.49 -14.93 17.10
#